data_AF-A0AA40D790-F1
#
_entry.id   AF-A0AA40D790-F1
#
_cell.length_a   1.000
_cell.length_b   1.000
_cell.length_c   1.000
_cell.angle_alpha   90.00
_cell.angle_beta   90.00
_cell.angle_gamma   90.00
#
_symmetry.space_group_name_H-M   'P 1'
#
loop_
_entity.id
_entity.type
_entity.pdbx_description
1 polymer ?
#
loop_
_entity_poly.entity_id
_entity_poly.type
_entity_poly.pdbx_seq_one_letter_code
_entity_poly.pdbx_strand_id
1 'polypeptide(L)'
;MGDHTAFFYGTLMVPKVLYRVIYGTSTPEPWQTASLSSSPPRPALLPAHQRRKVRHADYPGVIPLPSNPASSVRGTLVAGLTDADMYRLDLFEGDEYERRRVRVRVIAGAKVDAAGLPEGGEAEGEEVEAETYIWTAGEQALEDDEWDFDEFVREKLRFWVGEGADHEYTEVDKAIAAESNGVDGTGGRGTNGAIGKALDEDHKAAKDALKNAV
;
A
#
# COMPACT_ATOMS: atom_id res chain seq x y z
N MET A 1 4.29 -20.55 6.62
CA MET A 1 4.78 -19.35 7.32
C MET A 1 5.07 -18.34 6.23
N GLY A 2 4.75 -17.06 6.41
CA GLY A 2 5.11 -16.06 5.40
C GLY A 2 6.58 -15.72 5.53
N ASP A 3 7.36 -15.94 4.48
CA ASP A 3 8.80 -15.70 4.47
C ASP A 3 9.16 -14.38 3.75
N HIS A 4 8.16 -13.68 3.21
CA HIS A 4 8.36 -12.43 2.50
C HIS A 4 8.33 -11.23 3.44
N THR A 5 9.15 -10.25 3.08
CA THR A 5 9.23 -8.93 3.71
C THR A 5 9.11 -7.88 2.63
N ALA A 6 8.14 -6.98 2.75
CA ALA A 6 7.89 -5.92 1.78
C ALA A 6 7.99 -4.53 2.41
N PHE A 7 8.48 -3.57 1.64
CA PHE A 7 8.54 -2.16 2.00
C PHE A 7 7.52 -1.37 1.17
N PHE A 8 6.61 -0.70 1.88
CA PHE A 8 5.55 0.13 1.29
C PHE A 8 5.83 1.61 1.56
N TYR A 9 5.56 2.46 0.58
CA TYR A 9 5.86 3.90 0.63
C TYR A 9 4.69 4.78 0.17
N GLY A 10 3.53 4.17 -0.10
CA GLY A 10 2.33 4.84 -0.61
C GLY A 10 1.07 4.37 0.10
N THR A 11 0.02 4.07 -0.68
CA THR A 11 -1.31 3.75 -0.15
C THR A 11 -1.34 2.51 0.75
N LEU A 12 -0.48 1.52 0.46
CA LEU A 12 -0.33 0.30 1.27
C LEU A 12 0.33 0.50 2.63
N MET A 13 0.85 1.71 2.92
CA MET A 13 1.26 2.06 4.29
C MET A 13 0.07 2.12 5.24
N VAL A 14 -1.15 2.33 4.72
CA VAL A 14 -2.37 2.32 5.52
C VAL A 14 -2.84 0.88 5.75
N PRO A 15 -2.92 0.39 7.00
CA PRO A 15 -3.27 -1.00 7.28
C PRO A 15 -4.61 -1.42 6.67
N LYS A 16 -5.61 -0.53 6.66
CA LYS A 16 -6.92 -0.81 6.07
C LYS A 16 -6.85 -1.11 4.56
N VAL A 17 -5.99 -0.42 3.82
CA VAL A 17 -5.79 -0.66 2.38
C VAL A 17 -5.05 -1.97 2.18
N LEU A 18 -3.97 -2.18 2.95
CA LEU A 18 -3.21 -3.44 2.92
C LEU A 18 -4.09 -4.66 3.21
N TYR A 19 -4.93 -4.59 4.24
CA TYR A 19 -5.83 -5.67 4.62
C TYR A 19 -6.88 -5.95 3.54
N ARG A 20 -7.42 -4.90 2.92
CA ARG A 20 -8.35 -5.07 1.80
C ARG A 20 -7.68 -5.86 0.66
N VAL A 21 -6.43 -5.56 0.33
CA VAL A 21 -5.71 -6.26 -0.73
C VAL A 21 -5.44 -7.72 -0.34
N ILE A 22 -4.90 -7.94 0.86
CA ILE A 22 -4.44 -9.26 1.30
C ILE A 22 -5.59 -10.20 1.68
N TYR A 23 -6.62 -9.69 2.35
CA TYR A 23 -7.70 -10.48 2.96
C TYR A 23 -9.08 -10.24 2.33
N GLY A 24 -9.19 -9.27 1.41
CA GLY A 24 -10.46 -8.91 0.77
C GLY A 24 -11.39 -8.11 1.68
N THR A 25 -10.89 -7.62 2.82
CA THR A 25 -11.64 -6.81 3.78
C THR A 25 -10.71 -5.85 4.50
N SER A 26 -11.18 -4.62 4.77
CA SER A 26 -10.43 -3.63 5.55
C SER A 26 -10.48 -3.88 7.06
N THR A 27 -11.37 -4.76 7.51
CA THR A 27 -11.55 -5.17 8.92
C THR A 27 -11.48 -6.70 9.04
N PRO A 28 -10.32 -7.31 8.78
CA PRO A 28 -10.14 -8.75 8.95
C PRO A 28 -10.24 -9.14 10.43
N GLU A 29 -10.67 -10.37 10.68
CA GLU A 29 -10.69 -10.91 12.04
C GLU A 29 -9.26 -11.08 12.59
N PRO A 30 -9.03 -10.96 13.91
CA PRO A 30 -7.69 -10.99 14.51
C PRO A 30 -6.87 -12.25 14.16
N TRP A 31 -7.53 -13.38 13.94
CA TRP A 31 -6.84 -14.63 13.57
C TRP A 31 -6.31 -14.60 12.13
N GLN A 32 -6.93 -13.83 11.24
CA GLN A 32 -6.47 -13.66 9.85
C GLN A 32 -5.21 -12.81 9.79
N THR A 33 -5.13 -11.78 10.63
CA THR A 33 -3.96 -10.88 10.71
C THR A 33 -2.87 -11.40 11.62
N ALA A 34 -3.06 -12.50 12.34
CA ALA A 34 -2.13 -13.01 13.34
C ALA A 34 -0.68 -13.18 12.83
N SER A 35 -0.50 -13.54 11.55
CA SER A 35 0.83 -13.62 10.91
C SER A 35 1.52 -12.25 10.87
N LEU A 36 0.79 -11.21 10.46
CA LEU A 36 1.27 -9.82 10.43
C LEU A 36 1.33 -9.21 11.84
N SER A 37 0.45 -9.60 12.76
CA SER A 37 0.46 -9.12 14.14
C SER A 37 1.65 -9.67 14.94
N SER A 38 2.23 -10.79 14.52
CA SER A 38 3.43 -11.35 15.12
C SER A 38 4.68 -10.51 14.84
N SER A 39 4.68 -9.70 13.77
CA SER A 39 5.74 -8.74 13.46
C SER A 39 5.10 -7.40 13.04
N PRO A 40 4.87 -6.47 13.99
CA PRO A 40 4.17 -5.23 13.69
C PRO A 40 4.91 -4.46 12.59
N PRO A 41 4.18 -3.73 11.73
CA PRO A 41 4.79 -2.90 10.70
C PRO A 41 5.82 -1.95 11.31
N ARG A 42 7.03 -1.93 10.74
CA ARG A 42 8.16 -1.16 11.25
C ARG A 42 8.46 0.03 10.35
N PRO A 43 8.61 1.24 10.90
CA PRO A 43 9.25 2.34 10.21
C PRO A 43 10.55 1.99 9.50
N ALA A 44 10.69 2.39 8.24
CA ALA A 44 11.94 2.22 7.51
C ALA A 44 12.19 3.33 6.48
N LEU A 45 13.45 3.47 6.07
CA LEU A 45 13.92 4.35 5.02
C LEU A 45 14.52 3.54 3.87
N LEU A 46 14.12 3.87 2.64
CA LEU A 46 14.70 3.36 1.42
C LEU A 46 15.71 4.40 0.87
N PRO A 47 17.02 4.18 0.97
CA PRO A 47 18.04 5.14 0.54
C PRO A 47 18.18 5.19 -0.99
N ALA A 48 18.68 6.31 -1.52
CA ALA A 48 18.94 6.57 -2.94
C ALA A 48 17.70 6.40 -3.86
N HIS A 49 16.53 6.72 -3.34
CA HIS A 49 15.26 6.69 -4.07
C HIS A 49 14.48 7.98 -3.81
N GLN A 50 13.58 8.32 -4.72
CA GLN A 50 12.68 9.47 -4.59
C GLN A 50 11.23 9.03 -4.81
N ARG A 51 10.34 9.51 -3.95
CA ARG A 51 8.89 9.36 -4.09
C ARG A 51 8.32 10.59 -4.78
N ARG A 52 7.50 10.39 -5.81
CA ARG A 52 6.83 11.45 -6.57
C ARG A 52 5.34 11.13 -6.72
N LYS A 53 4.52 12.16 -6.87
CA LYS A 53 3.10 12.00 -7.16
C LYS A 53 2.90 11.52 -8.60
N VAL A 54 2.00 10.55 -8.81
CA VAL A 54 1.59 10.14 -10.16
C VAL A 54 0.52 11.12 -10.65
N ARG A 55 0.65 11.56 -11.91
CA ARG A 55 -0.27 12.54 -12.51
C ARG A 55 -1.69 12.01 -12.53
N HIS A 56 -2.63 12.85 -12.08
CA HIS A 56 -4.06 12.54 -12.03
C HIS A 56 -4.43 11.33 -11.16
N ALA A 57 -3.51 10.92 -10.27
CA ALA A 57 -3.69 9.78 -9.38
C ALA A 57 -3.46 10.18 -7.93
N ASP A 58 -4.10 9.43 -7.03
CA ASP A 58 -4.01 9.62 -5.58
C ASP A 58 -2.89 8.79 -4.95
N TYR A 59 -2.05 8.14 -5.76
CA TYR A 59 -0.97 7.26 -5.32
C TYR A 59 0.41 7.72 -5.82
N PRO A 60 1.49 7.38 -5.10
CA PRO A 60 2.83 7.78 -5.48
C PRO A 60 3.57 6.73 -6.31
N GLY A 61 4.54 7.18 -7.11
CA GLY A 61 5.57 6.34 -7.71
C GLY A 61 6.92 6.55 -7.01
N VAL A 62 7.67 5.47 -6.77
CA VAL A 62 9.07 5.56 -6.34
C VAL A 62 10.00 5.18 -7.47
N ILE A 63 11.01 6.00 -7.70
CA ILE A 63 12.06 5.80 -8.69
C ILE A 63 13.44 5.83 -8.02
N PRO A 64 14.42 5.05 -8.52
CA PRO A 64 15.81 5.17 -8.09
C PRO A 64 16.37 6.56 -8.42
N LEU A 65 17.08 7.18 -7.48
CA LEU A 65 17.72 8.48 -7.66
C LEU A 65 19.23 8.38 -7.37
N PRO A 66 20.01 7.74 -8.27
CA PRO A 66 21.44 7.53 -8.05
C PRO A 66 22.27 8.82 -8.04
N SER A 67 21.74 9.91 -8.62
CA SER A 67 22.36 11.24 -8.59
C SER A 67 22.36 11.89 -7.21
N ASN A 68 21.50 11.42 -6.28
CA ASN A 68 21.42 11.92 -4.92
C ASN A 68 21.34 10.76 -3.90
N PRO A 69 22.49 10.18 -3.51
CA PRO A 69 22.54 9.08 -2.55
C PRO A 69 22.04 9.45 -1.14
N ALA A 70 22.00 10.74 -0.81
CA ALA A 70 21.46 11.23 0.45
C ALA A 70 19.93 11.28 0.46
N SER A 71 19.28 11.20 -0.71
CA SER A 71 17.83 11.08 -0.81
C SER A 71 17.37 9.76 -0.21
N SER A 72 16.24 9.76 0.47
CA SER A 72 15.62 8.55 1.00
C SER A 72 14.10 8.69 1.03
N VAL A 73 13.41 7.57 0.85
CA VAL A 73 11.95 7.49 0.94
C VAL A 73 11.58 6.85 2.27
N ARG A 74 10.74 7.54 3.03
CA ARG A 74 10.16 7.00 4.27
C ARG A 74 8.96 6.14 3.96
N GLY A 75 8.87 5.01 4.65
CA GLY A 75 7.77 4.06 4.50
C GLY A 75 7.69 3.07 5.64
N THR A 76 6.99 1.98 5.38
CA THR A 76 6.65 0.95 6.35
C THR A 76 7.10 -0.41 5.83
N LEU A 77 7.88 -1.11 6.65
CA LEU A 77 8.36 -2.46 6.45
C LEU A 77 7.40 -3.46 7.08
N VAL A 78 6.88 -4.38 6.29
CA VAL A 78 5.93 -5.42 6.70
C VAL A 78 6.56 -6.78 6.43
N ALA A 79 6.66 -7.63 7.46
CA ALA A 79 7.18 -8.99 7.36
C ALA A 79 6.06 -10.01 7.60
N GLY A 80 6.32 -11.27 7.25
CA GLY A 80 5.37 -12.36 7.46
C GLY A 80 4.33 -12.50 6.35
N LEU A 81 4.63 -11.95 5.16
CA LEU A 81 3.78 -12.05 3.97
C LEU A 81 4.00 -13.43 3.32
N THR A 82 2.90 -14.07 2.92
CA THR A 82 2.89 -15.34 2.19
C THR A 82 2.97 -15.11 0.68
N ASP A 83 3.29 -16.16 -0.09
CA ASP A 83 3.26 -16.09 -1.56
C ASP A 83 1.89 -15.62 -2.10
N ALA A 84 0.80 -16.02 -1.45
CA ALA A 84 -0.55 -15.61 -1.84
C ALA A 84 -0.79 -14.12 -1.56
N ASP A 85 -0.23 -13.59 -0.47
CA ASP A 85 -0.31 -12.16 -0.16
C ASP A 85 0.49 -11.36 -1.19
N MET A 86 1.70 -11.84 -1.51
CA MET A 86 2.57 -11.23 -2.52
C MET A 86 1.93 -11.26 -3.91
N TYR A 87 1.26 -12.35 -4.29
CA TYR A 87 0.52 -12.44 -5.55
C TYR A 87 -0.62 -11.40 -5.65
N ARG A 88 -1.39 -11.20 -4.57
CA ARG A 88 -2.44 -10.17 -4.54
C ARG A 88 -1.88 -8.76 -4.58
N LEU A 89 -0.72 -8.55 -3.94
CA LEU A 89 -0.01 -7.28 -4.03
C LEU A 89 0.48 -7.02 -5.46
N ASP A 90 1.01 -8.02 -6.16
CA ASP A 90 1.38 -7.89 -7.58
C ASP A 90 0.17 -7.51 -8.45
N LEU A 91 -0.98 -8.16 -8.24
CA LEU A 91 -2.22 -7.81 -8.92
C LEU A 91 -2.67 -6.38 -8.62
N PHE A 92 -2.54 -5.95 -7.37
CA PHE A 92 -2.93 -4.61 -6.93
C PHE A 92 -2.04 -3.52 -7.55
N GLU A 93 -0.74 -3.77 -7.63
CA GLU A 93 0.24 -2.83 -8.15
C GLU A 93 0.18 -2.77 -9.69
N GLY A 94 -0.28 -3.84 -10.34
CA GLY A 94 -0.53 -3.87 -11.78
C GLY A 94 0.75 -3.83 -12.61
N ASP A 95 0.64 -3.38 -13.86
CA ASP A 95 1.76 -3.28 -14.80
C ASP A 95 2.55 -1.97 -14.69
N GLU A 96 2.05 -1.00 -13.92
CA GLU A 96 2.70 0.29 -13.69
C GLU A 96 3.96 0.17 -12.82
N TYR A 97 4.04 -0.89 -12.01
CA TYR A 97 5.12 -1.13 -11.06
C TYR A 97 5.77 -2.50 -11.26
N GLU A 98 7.05 -2.57 -10.94
CA GLU A 98 7.81 -3.82 -10.93
C GLU A 98 8.29 -4.13 -9.51
N ARG A 99 8.01 -5.35 -9.02
CA ARG A 99 8.54 -5.80 -7.72
C ARG A 99 10.04 -6.02 -7.82
N ARG A 100 10.82 -5.32 -6.97
CA ARG A 100 12.27 -5.44 -6.88
C ARG A 100 12.74 -5.63 -5.45
N ARG A 101 13.86 -6.33 -5.30
CA ARG A 101 14.55 -6.46 -4.01
C ARG A 101 15.35 -5.20 -3.72
N VAL A 102 15.24 -4.71 -2.49
CA VAL A 102 15.89 -3.50 -1.99
C VAL A 102 16.43 -3.74 -0.58
N ARG A 103 17.30 -2.83 -0.14
CA ARG A 103 17.79 -2.77 1.24
C ARG A 103 17.22 -1.52 1.89
N VAL A 104 16.51 -1.70 2.99
CA VAL A 104 15.91 -0.61 3.75
C VAL A 104 16.52 -0.52 5.13
N ARG A 105 16.61 0.69 5.67
CA ARG A 105 17.09 0.96 7.03
C ARG A 105 15.91 1.12 7.95
N VAL A 106 15.78 0.25 8.93
CA VAL A 106 14.75 0.36 9.96
C VAL A 106 15.02 1.61 10.78
N ILE A 107 13.99 2.37 11.15
CA ILE A 107 14.14 3.53 12.00
C ILE A 107 13.99 3.07 13.45
N ALA A 108 15.09 3.02 14.19
CA ALA A 108 15.09 2.58 15.59
C ALA A 108 14.44 3.64 16.49
N GLY A 109 13.59 3.20 17.43
CA GLY A 109 12.90 4.09 18.37
C GLY A 109 11.80 4.95 17.76
N ALA A 110 11.55 4.85 16.44
CA ALA A 110 10.39 5.44 15.81
C ALA A 110 9.12 4.73 16.30
N LYS A 111 8.12 5.50 16.71
CA LYS A 111 6.78 4.97 16.97
C LYS A 111 5.99 5.02 15.68
N VAL A 112 5.05 4.11 15.50
CA VAL A 112 3.98 4.34 14.53
C VAL A 112 2.91 5.18 15.23
N ASP A 113 2.56 6.33 14.66
CA ASP A 113 1.46 7.16 15.14
C ASP A 113 0.10 6.49 14.82
N ALA A 114 -1.00 7.16 15.17
CA ALA A 114 -2.35 6.63 14.94
C ALA A 114 -2.69 6.41 13.45
N ALA A 115 -1.94 7.04 12.53
CA ALA A 115 -2.05 6.85 11.09
C ALA A 115 -1.15 5.72 10.55
N GLY A 116 -0.36 5.07 11.42
CA GLY A 116 0.60 4.04 11.04
C GLY A 116 1.91 4.62 10.51
N LEU A 117 2.14 5.93 10.67
CA LEU A 117 3.34 6.60 10.21
C LEU A 117 4.44 6.55 11.26
N PRO A 118 5.69 6.37 10.83
CA PRO A 118 6.80 6.58 11.73
C PRO A 118 6.85 8.03 12.24
N GLU A 119 6.83 8.22 13.55
CA GLU A 119 7.05 9.49 14.23
C GLU A 119 8.32 9.40 15.10
N GLY A 120 9.21 10.37 14.94
CA GLY A 120 10.53 10.39 15.60
C GLY A 120 11.45 9.24 15.17
N GLY A 121 12.53 9.06 15.93
CA GLY A 121 13.54 8.02 15.71
C GLY A 121 14.74 8.49 14.88
N GLU A 122 15.85 7.78 15.03
CA GLU A 122 17.08 8.02 14.29
C GLU A 122 17.25 6.93 13.21
N ALA A 123 17.78 7.32 12.05
CA ALA A 123 18.07 6.41 10.93
C ALA A 123 19.28 5.50 11.20
N GLU A 124 19.41 5.00 12.42
CA GLU A 124 20.50 4.14 12.91
C GLU A 124 20.07 2.68 13.15
N GLY A 125 18.91 2.26 12.64
CA GLY A 125 18.50 0.86 12.75
C GLY A 125 19.20 -0.07 11.75
N GLU A 126 18.87 -1.35 11.88
CA GLU A 126 19.41 -2.41 11.01
C GLU A 126 19.02 -2.23 9.53
N GLU A 127 19.89 -2.68 8.63
CA GLU A 127 19.55 -2.84 7.22
C GLU A 127 18.88 -4.21 7.01
N VAL A 128 17.70 -4.19 6.38
CA VAL A 128 16.89 -5.38 6.12
C VAL A 128 16.66 -5.51 4.61
N GLU A 129 16.81 -6.72 4.08
CA GLU A 129 16.41 -7.03 2.70
C GLU A 129 14.89 -7.16 2.62
N ALA A 130 14.30 -6.45 1.66
CA ALA A 130 12.86 -6.40 1.45
C ALA A 130 12.52 -6.32 -0.04
N GLU A 131 11.27 -6.58 -0.37
CA GLU A 131 10.70 -6.36 -1.70
C GLU A 131 9.92 -5.06 -1.72
N THR A 132 10.03 -4.29 -2.80
CA THR A 132 9.24 -3.06 -2.98
C THR A 132 8.83 -2.94 -4.43
N TYR A 133 7.79 -2.16 -4.69
CA TYR A 133 7.31 -1.90 -6.03
C TYR A 133 8.01 -0.66 -6.57
N ILE A 134 8.65 -0.73 -7.73
CA ILE A 134 9.34 0.42 -8.34
C ILE A 134 8.51 0.89 -9.54
N TRP A 135 8.29 2.20 -9.66
CA TRP A 135 7.55 2.78 -10.77
C TRP A 135 8.29 2.54 -12.08
N THR A 136 7.61 1.96 -13.08
CA THR A 136 8.19 1.67 -14.40
C THR A 136 7.36 2.19 -15.58
N ALA A 137 6.17 2.75 -15.35
CA ALA A 137 5.31 3.34 -16.39
C ALA A 137 5.82 4.71 -16.96
N GLY A 138 7.08 5.06 -16.68
CA GLY A 138 7.78 6.21 -17.24
C GLY A 138 7.65 7.49 -16.41
N GLU A 139 8.71 8.28 -16.39
CA GLU A 139 8.79 9.50 -15.56
C GLU A 139 7.83 10.62 -16.04
N GLN A 140 7.39 10.60 -17.30
CA GLN A 140 6.42 11.57 -17.83
C GLN A 140 5.06 11.53 -17.12
N ALA A 141 4.73 10.38 -16.52
CA ALA A 141 3.51 10.19 -15.74
C ALA A 141 3.69 10.63 -14.28
N LEU A 142 4.88 11.07 -13.87
CA LEU A 142 5.15 11.63 -12.56
C LEU A 142 5.10 13.16 -12.58
N GLU A 143 4.73 13.73 -11.45
CA GLU A 143 4.88 15.14 -11.14
C GLU A 143 6.26 15.39 -10.51
N ASP A 144 6.72 16.64 -10.52
CA ASP A 144 7.99 17.01 -9.87
C ASP A 144 7.84 17.11 -8.34
N ASP A 145 6.60 17.27 -7.88
CA ASP A 145 6.24 17.38 -6.47
C ASP A 145 6.26 16.03 -5.74
N GLU A 146 6.62 16.08 -4.46
CA GLU A 146 6.51 14.92 -3.57
C GLU A 146 5.03 14.64 -3.26
N TRP A 147 4.69 13.36 -3.16
CA TRP A 147 3.36 12.94 -2.75
C TRP A 147 3.16 13.09 -1.23
N ASP A 148 2.08 13.78 -0.85
CA ASP A 148 1.72 14.02 0.54
C ASP A 148 0.82 12.90 1.09
N PHE A 149 1.34 12.18 2.07
CA PHE A 149 0.62 11.10 2.72
C PHE A 149 -0.51 11.60 3.62
N ASP A 150 -0.35 12.72 4.31
CA ASP A 150 -1.36 13.26 5.22
C ASP A 150 -2.56 13.79 4.42
N GLU A 151 -2.30 14.41 3.26
CA GLU A 151 -3.32 14.75 2.28
C GLU A 151 -4.08 13.49 1.82
N PHE A 152 -3.35 12.43 1.46
CA PHE A 152 -3.98 11.16 1.05
C PHE A 152 -4.89 10.58 2.15
N VAL A 153 -4.41 10.48 3.39
CA VAL A 153 -5.20 9.95 4.50
C VAL A 153 -6.45 10.79 4.75
N ARG A 154 -6.31 12.12 4.74
CA ARG A 154 -7.39 13.05 5.03
C ARG A 154 -8.44 13.12 3.92
N GLU A 155 -8.02 13.13 2.66
CA GLU A 155 -8.92 13.44 1.54
C GLU A 155 -9.27 12.24 0.67
N LYS A 156 -8.38 11.26 0.56
CA LYS A 156 -8.44 10.22 -0.47
C LYS A 156 -8.70 8.83 0.08
N LEU A 157 -8.29 8.53 1.31
CA LEU A 157 -8.35 7.18 1.89
C LEU A 157 -9.73 6.51 1.79
N ARG A 158 -10.81 7.27 1.91
CA ARG A 158 -12.18 6.76 1.79
C ARG A 158 -12.43 6.02 0.46
N PHE A 159 -11.81 6.44 -0.64
CA PHE A 159 -11.96 5.81 -1.95
C PHE A 159 -11.21 4.48 -2.07
N TRP A 160 -10.30 4.18 -1.13
CA TRP A 160 -9.41 3.02 -1.19
C TRP A 160 -9.84 1.87 -0.27
N VAL A 161 -10.53 2.18 0.84
CA VAL A 161 -10.84 1.23 1.91
C VAL A 161 -12.09 0.39 1.64
N GLY A 162 -12.99 0.84 0.75
CA GLY A 162 -14.23 0.12 0.42
C GLY A 162 -15.26 0.08 1.55
N GLU A 163 -16.50 -0.35 1.24
CA GLU A 163 -17.60 -0.45 2.21
C GLU A 163 -17.18 -1.27 3.43
N GLY A 164 -17.02 -0.57 4.56
CA GLY A 164 -16.34 -1.05 5.76
C GLY A 164 -15.84 0.09 6.64
N ALA A 165 -15.71 1.30 6.08
CA ALA A 165 -15.70 2.54 6.85
C ALA A 165 -17.14 3.04 7.03
N ASP A 166 -17.85 2.46 8.00
CA ASP A 166 -19.19 2.83 8.48
C ASP A 166 -20.29 3.04 7.42
N HIS A 167 -21.44 2.38 7.63
CA HIS A 167 -22.65 2.43 6.80
C HIS A 167 -23.26 3.84 6.57
N GLU A 168 -22.57 4.91 6.98
CA GLU A 168 -23.02 6.30 6.97
C GLU A 168 -22.55 7.08 5.72
N TYR A 169 -21.64 6.52 4.91
CA TYR A 169 -21.03 7.26 3.80
C TYR A 169 -21.48 6.84 2.39
N THR A 170 -22.35 5.85 2.25
CA THR A 170 -22.77 5.34 0.93
C THR A 170 -23.49 6.39 0.07
N GLU A 171 -24.23 7.31 0.69
CA GLU A 171 -24.87 8.42 -0.03
C GLU A 171 -23.89 9.55 -0.35
N VAL A 172 -22.87 9.76 0.48
CA VAL A 172 -21.79 10.72 0.27
C VAL A 172 -20.87 10.26 -0.86
N ASP A 173 -20.54 8.96 -0.92
CA ASP A 173 -19.72 8.37 -1.99
C ASP A 173 -20.40 8.49 -3.36
N LYS A 174 -21.73 8.32 -3.44
CA LYS A 174 -22.50 8.58 -4.66
C LYS A 174 -22.52 10.06 -5.05
N ALA A 175 -22.64 10.96 -4.08
CA ALA A 175 -22.64 12.40 -4.33
C ALA A 175 -21.26 12.91 -4.79
N ILE A 176 -20.18 12.37 -4.24
CA ILE A 176 -18.81 12.78 -4.59
C ILE A 176 -18.30 12.09 -5.87
N ALA A 177 -18.75 10.88 -6.19
CA ALA A 177 -18.55 10.30 -7.52
C ALA A 177 -19.18 11.18 -8.62
N ALA A 178 -20.26 11.90 -8.28
CA ALA A 178 -20.83 12.92 -9.15
C ALA A 178 -20.03 14.24 -9.14
N GLU A 179 -19.34 14.61 -8.04
CA GLU A 179 -18.50 15.84 -7.96
C GLU A 179 -17.07 15.68 -8.50
N SER A 180 -16.48 14.49 -8.47
CA SER A 180 -15.12 14.20 -8.96
C SER A 180 -15.00 14.21 -10.50
N ASN A 181 -16.04 14.68 -11.20
CA ASN A 181 -16.15 14.64 -12.66
C ASN A 181 -15.93 13.25 -13.29
N GLY A 182 -16.05 12.17 -12.50
CA GLY A 182 -15.83 10.80 -12.96
C GLY A 182 -14.38 10.41 -13.21
N VAL A 183 -13.39 11.19 -12.71
CA VAL A 183 -11.97 10.81 -12.81
C VAL A 183 -11.61 9.88 -11.66
N ASP A 184 -11.26 8.64 -11.98
CA ASP A 184 -10.82 7.64 -11.01
C ASP A 184 -9.38 7.89 -10.57
N GLY A 185 -9.21 8.62 -9.46
CA GLY A 185 -7.90 8.86 -8.84
C GLY A 185 -7.22 7.61 -8.27
N THR A 186 -7.92 6.47 -8.19
CA THR A 186 -7.34 5.20 -7.72
C THR A 186 -6.65 4.41 -8.83
N GLY A 187 -6.80 4.82 -10.10
CA GLY A 187 -6.24 4.09 -11.25
C GLY A 187 -6.80 2.66 -11.37
N GLY A 188 -8.08 2.44 -11.03
CA GLY A 188 -8.73 1.14 -11.07
C GLY A 188 -8.55 0.27 -9.81
N ARG A 189 -7.84 0.77 -8.79
CA ARG A 189 -7.56 0.04 -7.52
C ARG A 189 -8.67 0.16 -6.48
N GLY A 190 -9.56 1.14 -6.64
CA GLY A 190 -10.78 1.28 -5.85
C GLY A 190 -11.72 0.08 -5.99
N THR A 191 -12.73 -0.02 -5.13
CA THR A 191 -13.68 -1.15 -5.10
C THR A 191 -14.38 -1.43 -6.42
N ASN A 192 -14.70 -0.37 -7.17
CA ASN A 192 -15.41 -0.49 -8.44
C ASN A 192 -14.47 -0.53 -9.67
N GLY A 193 -13.16 -0.38 -9.45
CA GLY A 193 -12.16 -0.37 -10.51
C GLY A 193 -11.82 -1.79 -11.02
N ALA A 194 -11.14 -1.85 -12.17
CA ALA A 194 -10.80 -3.12 -12.80
C ALA A 194 -9.90 -4.01 -11.92
N ILE A 195 -8.89 -3.41 -11.28
CA ILE A 195 -7.97 -4.11 -10.37
C ILE A 195 -8.70 -4.54 -9.10
N GLY A 196 -9.54 -3.66 -8.55
CA GLY A 196 -10.39 -4.00 -7.39
C GLY A 196 -11.28 -5.21 -7.63
N LYS A 197 -11.92 -5.29 -8.80
CA LYS A 197 -12.77 -6.43 -9.18
C LYS A 197 -11.97 -7.72 -9.36
N ALA A 198 -10.79 -7.66 -9.96
CA ALA A 198 -9.92 -8.83 -10.12
C ALA A 198 -9.49 -9.41 -8.75
N LEU A 199 -9.19 -8.54 -7.78
CA LEU A 199 -8.92 -8.96 -6.40
C LEU A 199 -10.14 -9.62 -5.75
N ASP A 200 -11.32 -9.03 -5.91
CA ASP A 200 -12.55 -9.60 -5.35
C ASP A 200 -12.88 -10.98 -5.94
N GLU A 201 -12.59 -11.20 -7.23
CA GLU A 201 -12.73 -12.49 -7.89
C GLU A 201 -11.74 -13.53 -7.33
N ASP A 202 -10.47 -13.16 -7.14
CA ASP A 202 -9.47 -14.03 -6.49
C ASP A 202 -9.91 -14.42 -5.07
N HIS A 203 -10.37 -13.45 -4.28
CA HIS A 203 -10.86 -13.69 -2.92
C HIS A 203 -12.06 -14.62 -2.88
N LYS A 204 -13.00 -14.49 -3.82
CA LYS A 204 -14.15 -15.40 -3.95
C LYS A 204 -13.69 -16.80 -4.32
N ALA A 205 -12.81 -16.94 -5.30
CA ALA A 205 -12.27 -18.23 -5.74
C ALA A 205 -11.53 -18.95 -4.58
N ALA A 206 -10.71 -18.23 -3.82
CA ALA A 206 -10.01 -18.77 -2.66
C ALA A 206 -10.96 -19.25 -1.56
N LYS A 207 -12.02 -18.48 -1.26
CA LYS A 207 -13.05 -18.85 -0.27
C LYS A 207 -13.83 -20.10 -0.71
N ASP A 208 -14.16 -20.21 -1.98
CA ASP A 208 -14.93 -21.35 -2.49
C ASP A 208 -14.06 -22.62 -2.56
N ALA A 209 -12.78 -22.51 -2.93
CA ALA A 209 -11.83 -23.62 -2.85
C ALA A 209 -11.70 -24.16 -1.42
N LEU A 210 -11.64 -23.28 -0.42
CA LEU A 210 -11.58 -23.68 0.99
C LEU A 210 -12.85 -24.40 1.45
N LYS A 211 -14.04 -23.93 1.04
CA LYS A 211 -15.32 -24.58 1.37
C LYS A 211 -15.45 -25.97 0.74
N ASN A 212 -14.95 -26.15 -0.49
CA ASN A 212 -15.05 -27.41 -1.22
C ASN A 212 -14.01 -28.45 -0.78
N ALA A 213 -13.01 -28.05 0.03
CA ALA A 213 -11.98 -28.92 0.56
C ALA A 213 -12.36 -29.57 1.92
N VAL A 214 -13.55 -29.26 2.45
CA VAL A 214 -14.12 -29.76 3.72
C VAL A 214 -15.29 -30.68 3.43
#